data_AF-A0A1A3EZQ2-F1
#
_entry.id   AF-A0A1A3EZQ2-F1
#
_cell.length_a   1.000
_cell.length_b   1.000
_cell.length_c   1.000
_cell.angle_alpha   90.00
_cell.angle_beta   90.00
_cell.angle_gamma   90.00
#
_symmetry.space_group_name_H-M   'P 1'
#
loop_
_entity.id
_entity.type
_entity.pdbx_description
1 polymer ?
#
loop_
_entity_poly.entity_id
_entity_poly.type
_entity_poly.pdbx_seq_one_letter_code
_entity_poly.pdbx_strand_id
1 'polypeptide(L)'
;MQVRARRAGSRVVVASYLLADGLFQQRLHGCGADLVSEPLGTHPGLARLVANRFRRALPPVLAPTARHASRRSSPHQLARGRAVRSVP
;
A
#
# COMPACT_ATOMS: atom_id res chain seq x y z
N MET A 1 -1.42 20.76 -22.11
CA MET A 1 -1.21 21.27 -20.74
C MET A 1 0.18 21.87 -20.70
N GLN A 2 0.31 23.12 -20.31
CA GLN A 2 1.58 23.85 -20.37
C GLN A 2 1.81 24.54 -19.03
N VAL A 3 3.02 24.43 -18.50
CA VAL A 3 3.40 25.11 -17.27
C VAL A 3 4.18 26.38 -17.56
N ARG A 4 4.01 27.40 -16.71
CA ARG A 4 4.77 28.64 -16.77
C ARG A 4 5.09 29.13 -15.36
N ALA A 5 6.31 29.60 -15.17
CA ALA A 5 6.69 30.32 -13.98
C ALA A 5 6.07 31.72 -13.95
N ARG A 6 5.74 32.22 -12.76
CA ARG A 6 5.23 33.59 -12.57
C ARG A 6 6.31 34.67 -12.70
N ARG A 7 7.57 34.32 -12.44
CA ARG A 7 8.74 35.20 -12.62
C ARG A 7 9.65 34.63 -13.69
N ALA A 8 10.18 35.52 -14.53
CA ALA A 8 11.22 35.17 -15.49
C ALA A 8 12.44 34.57 -14.76
N GLY A 9 13.02 33.52 -15.34
CA GLY A 9 14.20 32.84 -14.79
C GLY A 9 13.94 31.85 -13.65
N SER A 10 12.70 31.65 -13.21
CA SER A 10 12.38 30.65 -12.18
C SER A 10 12.21 29.25 -12.78
N ARG A 11 12.71 28.22 -12.08
CA ARG A 11 12.51 26.80 -12.46
C ARG A 11 11.15 26.28 -11.99
N VAL A 12 10.54 25.41 -12.79
CA VAL A 12 9.28 24.71 -12.50
C VAL A 12 9.54 23.20 -12.45
N VAL A 13 9.21 22.60 -11.31
CA VAL A 13 9.26 21.14 -11.12
C VAL A 13 7.84 20.62 -10.95
N VAL A 14 7.51 19.51 -11.62
CA VAL A 14 6.22 18.85 -11.52
C VAL A 14 6.37 17.51 -10.81
N ALA A 15 5.69 17.36 -9.69
CA ALA A 15 5.55 16.07 -9.02
C ALA A 15 4.38 15.30 -9.63
N SER A 16 4.67 14.16 -10.27
CA SER A 16 3.66 13.28 -10.83
C SER A 16 2.93 12.53 -9.71
N TYR A 17 1.61 12.66 -9.68
CA TYR A 17 0.73 11.90 -8.77
C TYR A 17 -0.04 10.80 -9.53
N LEU A 18 0.62 10.21 -10.51
CA LEU A 18 0.12 9.11 -11.32
C LEU A 18 0.57 7.78 -10.74
N LEU A 19 -0.24 6.74 -10.91
CA LEU A 19 0.07 5.40 -10.38
C LEU A 19 1.00 4.59 -11.27
N ALA A 20 1.11 4.94 -12.55
CA ALA A 20 1.87 4.21 -13.54
C ALA A 20 2.20 5.13 -14.72
N ASP A 21 3.09 4.64 -15.59
CA ASP A 21 3.34 5.23 -16.90
C ASP A 21 2.08 5.22 -17.78
N GLY A 22 2.05 6.14 -18.75
CA GLY A 22 0.99 6.23 -19.73
C GLY A 22 0.86 7.62 -20.34
N LEU A 23 -0.24 7.84 -21.07
CA LEU A 23 -0.47 9.08 -21.83
C LEU A 23 -0.39 10.34 -20.95
N PHE A 24 -0.87 10.27 -19.70
CA PHE A 24 -0.80 11.41 -18.79
C PHE A 24 0.63 11.72 -18.37
N GLN A 25 1.42 10.68 -18.07
CA GLN A 25 2.84 10.84 -17.74
C GLN A 25 3.60 11.44 -18.94
N GLN A 26 3.34 10.94 -20.16
CA GLN A 26 3.92 11.49 -21.40
C GLN A 26 3.57 12.98 -21.61
N ARG A 27 2.31 13.37 -21.32
CA ARG A 27 1.89 14.77 -21.40
C ARG A 27 2.58 15.64 -20.36
N LEU A 28 2.89 15.13 -19.18
CA LEU A 28 3.66 15.85 -18.16
C LEU A 28 5.10 16.07 -18.62
N HIS A 29 5.77 15.05 -19.17
CA HIS A 29 7.13 15.23 -19.73
C HIS A 29 7.16 16.28 -20.85
N GLY A 30 6.09 16.39 -21.65
CA GLY A 30 5.96 17.41 -22.70
C GLY A 30 5.43 18.77 -22.25
N CYS A 31 5.19 19.02 -20.96
CA CYS A 31 4.45 20.22 -20.52
C CYS A 31 5.31 21.50 -20.40
N GLY A 32 6.64 21.38 -20.57
CA GLY A 32 7.59 22.50 -20.47
C GLY A 32 8.10 22.77 -19.04
N ALA A 33 8.04 21.79 -18.15
CA ALA A 33 8.70 21.84 -16.84
C ALA A 33 10.19 21.54 -16.98
N ASP A 34 11.00 22.09 -16.07
CA ASP A 34 12.44 21.77 -16.00
C ASP A 34 12.67 20.34 -15.53
N LEU A 35 11.83 19.85 -14.62
CA LEU A 35 11.86 18.48 -14.13
C LEU A 35 10.45 17.95 -13.91
N VAL A 36 10.26 16.67 -14.21
CA VAL A 36 9.04 15.92 -13.93
C VAL A 36 9.46 14.67 -13.17
N SER A 37 8.85 14.39 -12.03
CA SER A 37 9.13 13.15 -11.31
C SER A 37 8.56 11.93 -12.05
N GLU A 38 9.16 10.77 -11.81
CA GLU A 38 8.56 9.48 -12.14
C GLU A 38 7.17 9.32 -11.50
N PRO A 39 6.28 8.50 -12.08
CA PRO A 39 5.02 8.16 -11.45
C PRO A 39 5.26 7.41 -10.14
N LEU A 40 4.28 7.40 -9.25
CA LEU A 40 4.37 6.72 -7.95
C LEU A 40 4.60 5.21 -8.08
N GLY A 41 4.14 4.61 -9.17
CA GLY A 41 4.43 3.23 -9.53
C GLY A 41 4.08 2.23 -8.43
N THR A 42 4.99 1.28 -8.22
CA THR A 42 4.86 0.17 -7.26
C THR A 42 5.36 0.52 -5.85
N HIS A 43 5.35 1.79 -5.47
CA HIS A 43 5.84 2.22 -4.16
C HIS A 43 5.15 1.42 -3.02
N PRO A 44 5.90 0.79 -2.10
CA PRO A 44 5.33 -0.14 -1.10
C PRO A 44 4.24 0.46 -0.21
N GLY A 45 4.34 1.76 0.10
CA GLY A 45 3.33 2.48 0.87
C GLY A 45 1.99 2.63 0.14
N LEU A 46 1.98 2.59 -1.19
CA LEU A 46 0.82 2.87 -2.02
C LEU A 46 -0.20 1.73 -1.99
N ALA A 47 0.25 0.47 -2.09
CA ALA A 47 -0.61 -0.69 -1.96
C ALA A 47 -1.32 -0.72 -0.60
N ARG A 48 -0.59 -0.41 0.48
CA ARG A 48 -1.15 -0.32 1.84
C ARG A 48 -2.19 0.80 1.95
N LEU A 49 -1.93 1.96 1.35
CA LEU A 49 -2.86 3.09 1.33
C LEU A 49 -4.16 2.74 0.59
N VAL A 50 -4.06 2.13 -0.59
CA VAL A 50 -5.22 1.73 -1.40
C VAL A 50 -6.07 0.72 -0.61
N ALA A 51 -5.46 -0.34 -0.07
CA ALA A 51 -6.16 -1.33 0.74
C ALA A 51 -6.86 -0.72 1.97
N ASN A 52 -6.21 0.25 2.64
CA ASN A 52 -6.81 0.97 3.76
C ASN A 52 -8.06 1.77 3.33
N ARG A 53 -7.99 2.42 2.17
CA ARG A 53 -9.12 3.22 1.65
C ARG A 53 -10.31 2.35 1.30
N PHE A 54 -10.09 1.19 0.66
CA PHE A 54 -11.15 0.23 0.39
C PHE A 54 -11.80 -0.27 1.69
N ARG A 55 -11.01 -0.69 2.69
CA ARG A 55 -11.54 -1.13 3.99
C ARG A 55 -12.36 -0.08 4.72
N ARG A 56 -11.98 1.20 4.62
CA ARG A 56 -12.74 2.33 5.19
C ARG A 56 -14.02 2.65 4.44
N ALA A 57 -14.07 2.37 3.14
CA ALA A 57 -15.23 2.64 2.29
C ALA A 57 -16.28 1.52 2.34
N LEU A 58 -15.91 0.31 2.79
CA LEU A 58 -16.84 -0.80 2.95
C LEU A 58 -17.86 -0.49 4.06
N PRO A 59 -19.18 -0.51 3.76
CA PRO A 59 -20.18 -0.36 4.78
C PRO A 59 -20.12 -1.54 5.78
N PRO A 60 -20.55 -1.35 7.04
CA PRO A 60 -20.43 -2.35 8.11
C PRO A 60 -20.99 -3.73 7.75
N VAL A 61 -21.98 -3.78 6.85
CA VAL A 61 -22.69 -5.02 6.46
C VAL A 61 -21.90 -5.90 5.47
N LEU A 62 -20.84 -5.37 4.84
CA LEU A 62 -19.96 -6.08 3.89
C LEU A 62 -18.54 -6.29 4.43
N ALA A 63 -18.27 -5.95 5.70
CA ALA A 63 -17.00 -6.24 6.33
C ALA A 63 -16.77 -7.77 6.32
N PRO A 64 -15.70 -8.27 5.67
CA PRO A 64 -15.47 -9.70 5.56
C PRO A 64 -15.44 -10.32 6.95
N THR A 65 -16.32 -11.29 7.19
CA THR A 65 -16.26 -12.15 8.36
C THR A 65 -14.82 -12.61 8.56
N ALA A 66 -14.26 -12.32 9.73
CA ALA A 66 -12.91 -12.67 10.13
C ALA A 66 -12.69 -14.21 10.16
N ARG A 67 -12.62 -14.86 8.99
CA ARG A 67 -12.48 -16.32 8.86
C ARG A 67 -11.08 -16.78 8.46
N HIS A 68 -10.07 -15.91 8.57
CA HIS A 68 -8.67 -16.29 8.31
C HIS A 68 -7.72 -16.22 9.51
N ALA A 69 -8.19 -15.80 10.69
CA ALA A 69 -7.32 -15.67 11.87
C ALA A 69 -7.40 -16.83 12.89
N SER A 70 -8.34 -17.78 12.76
CA SER A 70 -8.59 -18.78 13.81
C SER A 70 -8.03 -20.19 13.57
N ARG A 71 -7.32 -20.47 12.46
CA ARG A 71 -6.75 -21.81 12.19
C ARG A 71 -5.27 -22.00 12.55
N ARG A 72 -4.65 -21.07 13.29
CA ARG A 72 -3.29 -21.24 13.83
C ARG A 72 -3.23 -21.15 15.36
N SER A 73 -4.24 -21.67 16.03
CA SER A 73 -4.14 -22.08 17.43
C SER A 73 -4.03 -23.60 17.43
N SER A 74 -2.83 -24.13 17.31
CA SER A 74 -2.56 -25.56 17.52
C SER A 74 -2.64 -25.85 19.03
N PRO A 75 -3.61 -26.65 19.52
CA PRO A 75 -3.64 -27.07 20.91
C PRO A 75 -2.94 -28.43 21.01
N HIS A 76 -1.60 -28.42 21.08
CA HIS A 76 -0.83 -29.58 21.54
C HIS A 76 0.27 -29.12 22.50
N GLN A 77 -0.15 -28.55 23.64
CA GLN A 77 0.70 -28.35 24.82
C GLN A 77 -0.03 -28.87 26.07
N LEU A 78 -0.48 -30.12 26.03
CA LEU A 78 -1.11 -30.81 27.16
C LEU A 78 -0.79 -32.32 27.07
N ALA A 79 0.49 -32.65 27.20
CA ALA A 79 0.95 -34.01 27.52
C ALA A 79 2.42 -33.98 27.98
N ARG A 80 2.76 -33.10 28.92
CA ARG A 80 3.95 -33.28 29.77
C ARG A 80 3.48 -33.22 31.21
N GLY A 81 3.45 -34.38 31.86
CA GLY A 81 3.22 -34.47 33.29
C GLY A 81 2.34 -35.63 33.72
N ARG A 82 2.76 -36.86 33.45
CA ARG A 82 2.70 -37.96 34.42
C ARG A 82 3.45 -39.16 33.87
N ALA A 83 4.77 -39.16 34.04
CA ALA A 83 5.54 -40.38 33.92
C ALA A 83 6.37 -40.55 35.19
N VAL A 84 6.34 -41.78 35.70
CA VAL A 84 7.31 -42.39 36.59
C VAL A 84 7.17 -42.09 38.10
N ARG A 85 6.48 -42.98 38.80
CA ARG A 85 7.16 -43.97 39.68
C ARG A 85 6.14 -44.94 40.27
N SER A 86 6.19 -46.18 39.78
CA SER A 86 5.74 -47.37 40.49
C SER A 86 6.94 -48.33 40.59
N VAL A 87 6.90 -49.12 41.66
CA VAL A 87 7.62 -50.39 41.94
C VAL A 87 8.89 -50.27 42.81
N PRO A 88 9.17 -51.24 43.71
CA PRO A 88 8.33 -52.31 44.29
C PRO A 88 7.89 -52.05 45.73
#